data_AF-A0A151THK5-F1
#
_entry.id   AF-A0A151THK5-F1
#
_cell.length_a   1.000
_cell.length_b   1.000
_cell.length_c   1.000
_cell.angle_alpha   90.00
_cell.angle_beta   90.00
_cell.angle_gamma   90.00
#
_symmetry.space_group_name_H-M   'P 1'
#
loop_
_entity.id
_entity.type
_entity.pdbx_description
1 polymer ?
#
loop_
_entity_poly.entity_id
_entity_poly.type
_entity_poly.pdbx_seq_one_letter_code
_entity_poly.pdbx_strand_id
1 'polypeptide(L)'
;MISNHQGEKCMEELLDGSVRILDVCGITRDTMLQIKENVQSLHSALRRRKGDSSIERIIAEYNLFSKKMKKNAKKLITSLKQMETKFGVSTLLNQDQQLAALVRVLREVIVMNMSIFQSLLAFLTVPASKSKATKWLLVAKLMHKGVISCEENQENSNELKSVEASLSHLQSEGSNVAKMQVAHERLEALENAIESIENGLESVFRRMVKSRACLLNMMTQ
;
A
#
# COMPACT_ATOMS: atom_id res chain seq x y z
N MET A 1 38.81 -22.99 10.27
CA MET A 1 38.17 -21.92 11.08
C MET A 1 37.46 -20.85 10.25
N ILE A 2 37.89 -20.55 9.01
CA ILE A 2 37.22 -19.52 8.16
C ILE A 2 35.83 -19.98 7.65
N SER A 3 35.60 -21.28 7.50
CA SER A 3 34.35 -21.86 6.98
C SER A 3 33.13 -21.72 7.90
N ASN A 4 33.31 -21.69 9.23
CA ASN A 4 32.19 -21.51 10.16
C ASN A 4 31.71 -20.05 10.21
N HIS A 5 32.64 -19.10 10.14
CA HIS A 5 32.32 -17.69 10.32
C HIS A 5 31.54 -17.08 9.15
N GLN A 6 31.77 -17.57 7.92
CA GLN A 6 31.00 -17.14 6.74
C GLN A 6 29.56 -17.67 6.75
N GLY A 7 29.35 -18.90 7.23
CA GLY A 7 28.03 -19.49 7.41
C GLY A 7 27.21 -18.77 8.47
N GLU A 8 27.82 -18.50 9.63
CA GLU A 8 27.21 -17.72 10.72
C GLU A 8 26.78 -16.33 10.25
N LYS A 9 27.66 -15.60 9.54
CA LYS A 9 27.35 -14.27 9.00
C LYS A 9 26.20 -14.28 8.00
N CYS A 10 26.13 -15.30 7.15
CA CYS A 10 25.04 -15.42 6.18
C CYS A 10 23.70 -15.69 6.86
N MET A 11 23.70 -16.53 7.89
CA MET A 11 22.50 -16.83 8.65
C MET A 11 22.05 -15.64 9.53
N GLU A 12 22.99 -14.90 10.12
CA GLU A 12 22.70 -13.65 10.82
C GLU A 12 22.03 -12.63 9.89
N GLU A 13 22.51 -12.49 8.65
CA GLU A 13 21.86 -11.64 7.64
C GLU A 13 20.43 -12.10 7.32
N LEU A 14 20.19 -13.41 7.20
CA LEU A 14 18.85 -13.97 6.99
C LEU A 14 17.92 -13.67 8.18
N LEU A 15 18.40 -13.84 9.41
CA LEU A 15 17.64 -13.54 10.61
C LEU A 15 17.33 -12.05 10.73
N ASP A 16 18.31 -11.19 10.52
CA ASP A 16 18.12 -9.74 10.51
C ASP A 16 17.13 -9.31 9.41
N GLY A 17 17.29 -9.85 8.20
CA GLY A 17 16.34 -9.63 7.11
C GLY A 17 14.92 -10.07 7.47
N SER A 18 14.77 -11.22 8.12
CA SER A 18 13.46 -11.73 8.56
C SER A 18 12.82 -10.88 9.67
N VAL A 19 13.59 -10.27 10.57
CA VAL A 19 13.05 -9.30 11.56
C VAL A 19 12.53 -8.07 10.84
N ARG A 20 13.38 -7.46 10.01
CA ARG A 20 13.04 -6.19 9.36
C ARG A 20 11.81 -6.31 8.48
N ILE A 21 11.63 -7.44 7.78
CA ILE A 21 10.43 -7.66 6.98
C ILE A 21 9.18 -7.91 7.83
N LEU A 22 9.32 -8.56 8.99
CA LEU A 22 8.24 -8.70 9.97
C LEU A 22 7.83 -7.34 10.55
N ASP A 23 8.79 -6.45 10.84
CA ASP A 23 8.52 -5.09 11.30
C ASP A 23 7.73 -4.30 10.25
N VAL A 24 8.16 -4.37 8.98
CA VAL A 24 7.42 -3.75 7.85
C VAL A 24 6.01 -4.33 7.75
N CYS A 25 5.85 -5.65 7.89
CA CYS A 25 4.54 -6.29 7.88
C CYS A 25 3.65 -5.78 9.03
N GLY A 26 4.18 -5.68 10.24
CA GLY A 26 3.49 -5.13 11.40
C GLY A 26 3.00 -3.70 11.14
N ILE A 27 3.90 -2.82 10.71
CA ILE A 27 3.54 -1.42 10.38
C ILE A 27 2.50 -1.36 9.26
N THR A 28 2.60 -2.24 8.26
CA THR A 28 1.64 -2.31 7.15
C THR A 28 0.25 -2.75 7.63
N ARG A 29 0.17 -3.74 8.54
CA ARG A 29 -1.08 -4.19 9.17
C ARG A 29 -1.72 -3.08 10.00
N ASP A 30 -0.95 -2.39 10.82
CA ASP A 30 -1.44 -1.26 11.63
C ASP A 30 -1.94 -0.11 10.74
N THR A 31 -1.24 0.14 9.62
CA THR A 31 -1.68 1.13 8.64
C THR A 31 -3.00 0.70 7.99
N MET A 32 -3.15 -0.57 7.64
CA MET A 32 -4.39 -1.08 7.02
C MET A 32 -5.59 -0.99 7.97
N LEU A 33 -5.38 -1.29 9.26
CA LEU A 33 -6.39 -1.11 10.30
C LEU A 33 -6.84 0.35 10.38
N GLN A 34 -5.91 1.30 10.40
CA GLN A 34 -6.23 2.73 10.41
C GLN A 34 -7.02 3.16 9.17
N ILE A 35 -6.70 2.59 8.00
CA ILE A 35 -7.45 2.85 6.75
C ILE A 35 -8.88 2.35 6.89
N LYS A 36 -9.07 1.11 7.36
CA LYS A 36 -10.40 0.53 7.60
C LYS A 36 -11.26 1.41 8.49
N GLU A 37 -10.74 1.80 9.65
CA GLU A 37 -11.45 2.64 10.61
C GLU A 37 -11.85 3.99 10.01
N ASN A 38 -10.93 4.63 9.26
CA ASN A 38 -11.20 5.93 8.63
C ASN A 38 -12.21 5.82 7.48
N VAL A 39 -12.13 4.76 6.67
CA VAL A 39 -13.09 4.51 5.58
C VAL A 39 -14.48 4.22 6.14
N GLN A 40 -14.61 3.39 7.17
CA GLN A 40 -15.88 3.11 7.84
C GLN A 40 -16.47 4.36 8.51
N SER A 41 -15.62 5.19 9.13
CA SER A 41 -16.01 6.48 9.70
C SER A 41 -16.53 7.44 8.63
N LEU A 42 -15.79 7.58 7.52
CA LEU A 42 -16.21 8.37 6.36
C LEU A 42 -17.55 7.88 5.81
N HIS A 43 -17.69 6.57 5.58
CA HIS A 43 -18.90 5.96 5.04
C HIS A 43 -20.10 6.21 5.96
N SER A 44 -19.92 6.03 7.27
CA SER A 44 -20.93 6.31 8.28
C SER A 44 -21.30 7.79 8.39
N ALA A 45 -20.33 8.69 8.22
CA ALA A 45 -20.55 10.13 8.26
C ALA A 45 -21.33 10.63 7.03
N LEU A 46 -20.96 10.15 5.84
CA LEU A 46 -21.66 10.47 4.59
C LEU A 46 -23.12 9.99 4.60
N ARG A 47 -23.41 8.85 5.24
CA ARG A 47 -24.77 8.33 5.43
C ARG A 47 -25.61 9.22 6.35
N ARG A 48 -25.01 9.81 7.39
CA ARG A 48 -25.70 10.59 8.44
C ARG A 48 -25.69 12.11 8.24
N ARG A 49 -25.13 12.59 7.13
CA ARG A 49 -24.91 14.02 6.86
C ARG A 49 -26.20 14.85 6.87
N LYS A 50 -26.08 16.15 7.20
CA LYS A 50 -27.19 17.12 7.16
C LYS A 50 -26.74 18.36 6.38
N GLY A 51 -26.93 18.34 5.07
CA GLY A 51 -26.58 19.46 4.17
C GLY A 51 -25.09 19.53 3.79
N ASP A 52 -24.75 20.46 2.89
CA ASP A 52 -23.46 20.48 2.19
C ASP A 52 -22.28 20.92 3.06
N SER A 53 -22.47 21.85 4.01
CA SER A 53 -21.40 22.25 4.94
C SER A 53 -20.88 21.09 5.79
N SER A 54 -21.75 20.11 6.10
CA SER A 54 -21.34 18.90 6.79
C SER A 54 -20.49 17.99 5.91
N ILE A 55 -20.73 17.97 4.60
CA ILE A 55 -19.98 17.17 3.61
C ILE A 55 -18.58 17.72 3.43
N GLU A 56 -18.44 19.04 3.28
CA GLU A 56 -17.13 19.68 3.13
C GLU A 56 -16.19 19.32 4.28
N ARG A 57 -16.70 19.36 5.53
CA ARG A 57 -15.94 18.96 6.71
C ARG A 57 -15.55 17.48 6.67
N ILE A 58 -16.49 16.58 6.36
CA ILE A 58 -16.26 15.13 6.27
C ILE A 58 -15.16 14.83 5.23
N ILE A 59 -15.24 15.46 4.05
CA ILE A 59 -14.26 15.29 2.97
C ILE A 59 -12.89 15.84 3.38
N ALA A 60 -12.85 16.99 4.06
CA ALA A 60 -11.61 17.58 4.55
C ALA A 60 -10.90 16.67 5.57
N GLU A 61 -11.65 16.06 6.49
CA GLU A 61 -11.14 15.09 7.48
C GLU A 61 -10.52 13.87 6.80
N TYR A 62 -11.23 13.26 5.84
CA TYR A 62 -10.70 12.13 5.07
C TYR A 62 -9.46 12.52 4.24
N ASN A 63 -9.47 13.69 3.61
CA ASN A 63 -8.33 14.17 2.83
C ASN A 63 -7.09 14.38 3.68
N LEU A 64 -7.24 14.84 4.93
CA LEU A 64 -6.14 14.95 5.88
C LEU A 64 -5.58 13.56 6.23
N PHE A 65 -6.48 12.61 6.52
CA PHE A 65 -6.11 11.21 6.77
C PHE A 65 -5.35 10.61 5.56
N SER A 66 -5.92 10.68 4.36
CA SER A 66 -5.32 10.13 3.14
C SER A 66 -3.92 10.71 2.89
N LYS A 67 -3.73 12.03 3.07
CA LYS A 67 -2.39 12.66 2.97
C LYS A 67 -1.39 12.08 3.97
N LYS A 68 -1.80 11.87 5.22
CA LYS A 68 -0.96 11.28 6.27
C LYS A 68 -0.60 9.84 5.95
N MET A 69 -1.58 9.02 5.58
CA MET A 69 -1.40 7.64 5.12
C MET A 69 -0.41 7.57 3.95
N LYS A 70 -0.62 8.35 2.88
CA LYS A 70 0.27 8.42 1.71
C LYS A 70 1.70 8.80 2.08
N LYS A 71 1.88 9.72 3.03
CA LYS A 71 3.21 10.11 3.54
C LYS A 71 3.89 8.95 4.26
N ASN A 72 3.16 8.23 5.11
CA ASN A 72 3.70 7.09 5.85
C ASN A 72 4.04 5.93 4.90
N ALA A 73 3.18 5.60 3.95
CA ALA A 73 3.44 4.58 2.94
C ALA A 73 4.71 4.88 2.13
N LYS A 74 4.91 6.15 1.71
CA LYS A 74 6.15 6.58 1.03
C LYS A 74 7.41 6.36 1.88
N LYS A 75 7.34 6.65 3.18
CA LYS A 75 8.47 6.40 4.09
C LYS A 75 8.80 4.90 4.15
N LEU A 76 7.78 4.06 4.26
CA LEU A 76 7.94 2.61 4.35
C LEU A 76 8.52 2.03 3.05
N ILE A 77 8.08 2.53 1.88
CA ILE A 77 8.68 2.19 0.57
C ILE A 77 10.17 2.57 0.55
N THR A 78 10.54 3.75 1.03
CA THR A 78 11.95 4.16 1.09
C THR A 78 12.76 3.23 2.00
N SER A 79 12.23 2.86 3.16
CA SER A 79 12.87 1.89 4.07
C SER A 79 13.06 0.53 3.42
N LEU A 80 12.06 0.03 2.70
CA LEU A 80 12.14 -1.22 1.94
C LEU A 80 13.21 -1.17 0.85
N LYS A 81 13.31 -0.07 0.09
CA LYS A 81 14.37 0.11 -0.91
C LYS A 81 15.76 0.13 -0.27
N GLN A 82 15.92 0.80 0.87
CA GLN A 82 17.18 0.80 1.60
C GLN A 82 17.55 -0.60 2.12
N MET A 83 16.56 -1.37 2.58
CA MET A 83 16.75 -2.76 2.97
C MET A 83 17.20 -3.61 1.78
N GLU A 84 16.52 -3.50 0.64
CA GLU A 84 16.82 -4.22 -0.61
C GLU A 84 18.27 -3.99 -1.07
N THR A 85 18.76 -2.74 -1.04
CA THR A 85 20.15 -2.43 -1.43
C THR A 85 21.23 -3.05 -0.52
N LYS A 86 20.87 -3.41 0.72
CA LYS A 86 21.82 -3.94 1.72
C LYS A 86 21.68 -5.44 1.93
N PHE A 87 20.59 -6.04 1.46
CA PHE A 87 20.26 -7.44 1.66
C PHE A 87 20.74 -8.28 0.47
N GLY A 88 21.21 -9.50 0.73
CA GLY A 88 21.76 -10.36 -0.32
C GLY A 88 23.28 -10.25 -0.50
N VAL A 89 23.98 -9.43 0.30
CA VAL A 89 25.38 -9.07 0.02
C VAL A 89 26.35 -10.17 0.50
N SER A 90 26.00 -10.94 1.53
CA SER A 90 26.90 -11.99 2.01
C SER A 90 26.85 -13.24 1.13
N THR A 91 28.03 -13.73 0.77
CA THR A 91 28.18 -14.95 -0.04
C THR A 91 28.36 -16.16 0.86
N LEU A 92 27.63 -17.24 0.55
CA LEU A 92 27.87 -18.54 1.16
C LEU A 92 28.93 -19.27 0.33
N LEU A 93 30.18 -19.28 0.81
CA LEU A 93 31.29 -19.98 0.14
C LEU A 93 31.61 -21.28 0.90
N ASN A 94 31.80 -22.37 0.16
CA ASN A 94 32.30 -23.67 0.65
C ASN A 94 31.43 -24.40 1.69
N GLN A 95 30.09 -24.34 1.58
CA GLN A 95 29.15 -25.12 2.39
C GLN A 95 28.41 -26.20 1.58
N ASP A 96 27.77 -27.13 2.31
CA ASP A 96 26.91 -28.19 1.78
C ASP A 96 25.92 -27.65 0.72
N GLN A 97 25.80 -28.36 -0.41
CA GLN A 97 24.95 -27.97 -1.53
C GLN A 97 23.48 -27.79 -1.14
N GLN A 98 22.96 -28.58 -0.18
CA GLN A 98 21.61 -28.48 0.36
C GLN A 98 21.45 -27.20 1.19
N LEU A 99 22.42 -26.89 2.06
CA LEU A 99 22.38 -25.67 2.87
C LEU A 99 22.46 -24.42 1.99
N ALA A 100 23.31 -24.44 0.96
CA ALA A 100 23.39 -23.36 -0.03
C ALA A 100 22.07 -23.17 -0.79
N ALA A 101 21.43 -24.26 -1.22
CA ALA A 101 20.14 -24.20 -1.88
C ALA A 101 19.05 -23.62 -0.96
N LEU A 102 19.01 -24.03 0.31
CA LEU A 102 18.07 -23.55 1.30
C LEU A 102 18.25 -22.04 1.58
N VAL A 103 19.49 -21.60 1.83
CA VAL A 103 19.83 -20.19 2.04
C VAL A 103 19.36 -19.34 0.87
N ARG A 104 19.58 -19.79 -0.37
CA ARG A 104 19.11 -19.10 -1.57
C ARG A 104 17.59 -18.95 -1.58
N VAL A 105 16.86 -20.03 -1.33
CA VAL A 105 15.38 -20.00 -1.29
C VAL A 105 14.89 -19.03 -0.20
N LEU A 106 15.51 -19.03 0.98
CA LEU A 106 15.14 -18.12 2.07
C LEU A 106 15.39 -16.65 1.72
N ARG A 107 16.49 -16.34 1.03
CA ARG A 107 16.75 -14.99 0.50
C ARG A 107 15.67 -14.57 -0.50
N GLU A 108 15.34 -15.45 -1.44
CA GLU A 108 14.27 -15.20 -2.43
C GLU A 108 12.93 -14.96 -1.74
N VAL A 109 12.59 -15.72 -0.69
CA VAL A 109 11.37 -15.50 0.10
C VAL A 109 11.37 -14.12 0.75
N ILE A 110 12.47 -13.69 1.35
CA ILE A 110 12.56 -12.35 1.96
C ILE A 110 12.40 -11.27 0.89
N VAL A 111 13.08 -11.39 -0.26
CA VAL A 111 12.98 -10.45 -1.39
C VAL A 111 11.57 -10.40 -1.95
N MET A 112 10.91 -11.55 -2.16
CA MET A 112 9.52 -11.62 -2.61
C MET A 112 8.58 -10.89 -1.65
N ASN A 113 8.77 -11.06 -0.33
CA ASN A 113 8.00 -10.31 0.65
C ASN A 113 8.26 -8.80 0.54
N MET A 114 9.51 -8.37 0.34
CA MET A 114 9.81 -6.94 0.10
C MET A 114 9.03 -6.40 -1.09
N SER A 115 9.03 -7.11 -2.23
CA SER A 115 8.29 -6.71 -3.42
C SER A 115 6.78 -6.65 -3.16
N ILE A 116 6.21 -7.64 -2.46
CA ILE A 116 4.79 -7.64 -2.09
C ILE A 116 4.44 -6.40 -1.27
N PHE A 117 5.23 -6.08 -0.24
CA PHE A 117 5.00 -4.89 0.56
C PHE A 117 5.21 -3.61 -0.23
N GLN A 118 6.22 -3.52 -1.09
CA GLN A 118 6.43 -2.38 -1.97
C GLN A 118 5.22 -2.15 -2.89
N SER A 119 4.68 -3.19 -3.52
CA SER A 119 3.49 -3.12 -4.38
C SER A 119 2.25 -2.68 -3.59
N LEU A 120 2.03 -3.26 -2.41
CA LEU A 120 0.89 -2.91 -1.56
C LEU A 120 0.97 -1.46 -1.06
N LEU A 121 2.15 -0.99 -0.65
CA LEU A 121 2.33 0.39 -0.24
C LEU A 121 2.23 1.34 -1.44
N ALA A 122 2.72 0.94 -2.61
CA ALA A 122 2.61 1.74 -3.82
C ALA A 122 1.14 1.99 -4.17
N PHE A 123 0.27 0.99 -4.03
CA PHE A 123 -1.18 1.11 -4.15
C PHE A 123 -1.76 2.23 -3.27
N LEU A 124 -1.25 2.42 -2.05
CA LEU A 124 -1.69 3.51 -1.17
C LEU A 124 -1.20 4.88 -1.63
N THR A 125 -0.01 4.95 -2.24
CA THR A 125 0.67 6.21 -2.55
C THR A 125 0.25 6.87 -3.85
N VAL A 126 -0.59 6.21 -4.65
CA VAL A 126 -0.91 6.71 -5.99
C VAL A 126 -1.56 8.09 -5.87
N PRO A 127 -1.05 9.11 -6.58
CA PRO A 127 -1.63 10.45 -6.52
C PRO A 127 -3.08 10.43 -7.00
N ALA A 128 -3.95 11.22 -6.37
CA ALA A 128 -5.22 11.57 -6.97
C ALA A 128 -4.94 12.26 -8.31
N SER A 129 -5.69 11.91 -9.35
CA SER A 129 -5.65 12.65 -10.61
C SER A 129 -6.02 14.10 -10.29
N LYS A 130 -5.04 15.00 -10.35
CA LYS A 130 -5.30 16.41 -10.14
C LYS A 130 -6.06 16.89 -11.38
N SER A 131 -7.38 17.04 -11.29
CA SER A 131 -8.12 17.89 -12.23
C SER A 131 -7.80 19.36 -11.95
N LYS A 132 -6.52 19.74 -12.01
CA LYS A 132 -6.15 21.14 -12.26
C LYS A 132 -6.24 21.32 -13.76
N ALA A 133 -7.47 21.47 -14.26
CA ALA A 133 -7.68 22.20 -15.49
C ALA A 133 -7.26 23.65 -15.20
N THR A 134 -5.96 23.92 -15.37
CA THR A 134 -5.37 25.25 -15.38
C THR A 134 -6.20 26.12 -16.32
N LYS A 135 -6.51 27.36 -15.93
CA LYS A 135 -7.33 28.35 -16.66
C LYS A 135 -7.06 28.47 -18.18
N TRP A 136 -5.92 27.98 -18.67
CA TRP A 136 -5.59 27.82 -20.08
C TRP A 136 -6.41 26.78 -20.86
N LEU A 137 -6.92 25.72 -20.22
CA LEU A 137 -7.69 24.67 -20.90
C LEU A 137 -9.10 25.16 -21.29
N LEU A 138 -9.62 26.15 -20.57
CA LEU A 138 -10.86 26.87 -20.92
C LEU A 138 -10.67 27.82 -22.11
N VAL A 139 -9.48 28.39 -22.29
CA VAL A 139 -9.16 29.23 -23.46
C VAL A 139 -8.98 28.37 -24.71
N ALA A 140 -8.39 27.17 -24.58
CA ALA A 140 -8.27 26.21 -25.68
C ALA A 140 -9.64 25.69 -26.17
N LYS A 141 -10.62 25.53 -25.27
CA LYS A 141 -11.99 25.10 -25.60
C LYS A 141 -12.84 26.17 -26.30
N LEU A 142 -12.44 27.43 -26.28
CA LEU A 142 -13.12 28.49 -27.04
C LEU A 142 -12.69 28.51 -28.52
N MET A 143 -11.57 27.87 -28.86
CA MET A 143 -10.99 27.90 -30.22
C MET A 143 -11.26 26.64 -31.05
N HIS A 144 -11.71 25.54 -30.45
CA HIS A 144 -12.11 24.33 -31.16
C HIS A 144 -13.59 24.02 -30.93
N LYS A 145 -14.44 24.66 -31.73
CA LYS A 145 -15.85 24.27 -31.89
C LYS A 145 -15.92 22.99 -32.72
N GLY A 146 -16.33 21.91 -32.08
CA GLY A 146 -16.67 20.65 -32.73
C GLY A 146 -15.54 19.63 -32.66
N VAL A 147 -15.66 18.71 -31.72
CA VAL A 147 -15.51 17.25 -31.89
C VAL A 147 -15.61 16.66 -30.49
N ILE A 148 -16.64 15.84 -30.30
CA ILE A 148 -16.81 14.97 -29.15
C ILE A 148 -15.77 13.86 -29.28
N SER A 149 -14.88 13.75 -28.30
CA SER A 149 -14.24 12.48 -27.94
C SER A 149 -13.95 12.55 -26.45
N CYS A 150 -14.74 11.82 -25.67
CA CYS A 150 -14.40 11.46 -24.32
C CYS A 150 -13.65 10.13 -24.40
N GLU A 151 -12.38 10.20 -24.78
CA GLU A 151 -11.46 9.11 -24.51
C GLU A 151 -11.10 9.20 -23.03
N GLU A 152 -11.96 8.55 -22.23
CA GLU A 152 -11.65 8.20 -20.85
C GLU A 152 -10.44 7.26 -20.92
N ASN A 153 -9.24 7.86 -20.84
CA ASN A 153 -8.01 7.14 -20.58
C ASN A 153 -8.30 6.19 -19.42
N GLN A 154 -8.19 4.89 -19.68
CA GLN A 154 -8.31 3.82 -18.70
C GLN A 154 -7.11 3.95 -17.74
N GLU A 155 -7.18 4.96 -16.88
CA GLU A 155 -6.22 5.23 -15.84
C GLU A 155 -6.38 4.07 -14.85
N ASN A 156 -5.28 3.37 -14.57
CA ASN A 156 -5.22 2.31 -13.56
C ASN A 156 -5.69 2.88 -12.21
N SER A 157 -7.01 2.80 -12.00
CA SER A 157 -7.77 3.45 -10.94
C SER A 157 -8.02 2.40 -9.89
N ASN A 158 -7.26 2.44 -8.80
CA ASN A 158 -7.60 1.62 -7.65
C ASN A 158 -8.80 2.19 -6.87
N GLU A 159 -9.39 1.37 -6.02
CA GLU A 159 -10.59 1.67 -5.22
C GLU A 159 -10.39 2.94 -4.38
N LEU A 160 -9.18 3.15 -3.86
CA LEU A 160 -8.81 4.34 -3.09
C LEU A 160 -8.93 5.62 -3.93
N LYS A 161 -8.39 5.63 -5.16
CA LYS A 161 -8.56 6.74 -6.10
C LYS A 161 -10.00 6.96 -6.49
N SER A 162 -10.76 5.88 -6.66
CA SER A 162 -12.17 5.97 -7.02
C SER A 162 -12.99 6.70 -5.95
N VAL A 163 -12.73 6.40 -4.68
CA VAL A 163 -13.28 7.16 -3.55
C VAL A 163 -12.81 8.62 -3.61
N GLU A 164 -11.52 8.89 -3.72
CA GLU A 164 -10.99 10.27 -3.79
C GLU A 164 -11.60 11.11 -4.93
N ALA A 165 -11.81 10.50 -6.10
CA ALA A 165 -12.46 11.14 -7.24
C ALA A 165 -13.93 11.47 -6.94
N SER A 166 -14.68 10.51 -6.38
CA SER A 166 -16.08 10.73 -6.01
C SER A 166 -16.25 11.83 -4.94
N LEU A 167 -15.36 11.88 -3.94
CA LEU A 167 -15.35 12.93 -2.93
C LEU A 167 -14.99 14.30 -3.54
N SER A 168 -14.01 14.34 -4.44
CA SER A 168 -13.65 15.58 -5.15
C SER A 168 -14.83 16.14 -5.93
N HIS A 169 -15.61 15.27 -6.58
CA HIS A 169 -16.81 15.64 -7.33
C HIS A 169 -17.93 16.16 -6.41
N LEU A 170 -18.13 15.54 -5.25
CA LEU A 170 -19.05 16.04 -4.22
C LEU A 170 -18.64 17.42 -3.71
N GLN A 171 -17.34 17.68 -3.61
CA GLN A 171 -16.80 18.95 -3.14
C GLN A 171 -16.90 20.07 -4.19
N SER A 172 -16.66 19.77 -5.47
CA SER A 172 -16.65 20.79 -6.53
C SER A 172 -18.03 21.13 -7.07
N GLU A 173 -18.93 20.15 -7.14
CA GLU A 173 -20.23 20.29 -7.82
C GLU A 173 -21.43 20.09 -6.89
N GLY A 174 -21.20 20.04 -5.58
CA GLY A 174 -22.22 19.81 -4.57
C GLY A 174 -22.76 18.38 -4.53
N SER A 175 -23.57 18.11 -3.52
CA SER A 175 -24.15 16.78 -3.30
C SER A 175 -25.53 16.64 -3.94
N ASN A 176 -25.78 15.50 -4.56
CA ASN A 176 -27.11 15.06 -4.98
C ASN A 176 -27.25 13.55 -4.82
N VAL A 177 -28.45 13.01 -5.01
CA VAL A 177 -28.74 11.58 -4.78
C VAL A 177 -27.81 10.67 -5.60
N ALA A 178 -27.64 10.97 -6.90
CA ALA A 178 -26.82 10.15 -7.78
C ALA A 178 -25.32 10.17 -7.40
N LYS A 179 -24.74 11.35 -7.16
CA LYS A 179 -23.33 11.49 -6.77
C LYS A 179 -23.02 10.81 -5.43
N MET A 180 -23.99 10.87 -4.52
CA MET A 180 -23.88 10.23 -3.21
C MET A 180 -23.96 8.72 -3.31
N GLN A 181 -24.86 8.21 -4.15
CA GLN A 181 -24.94 6.78 -4.44
C GLN A 181 -23.61 6.26 -5.01
N VAL A 182 -23.03 6.98 -5.98
CA VAL A 182 -21.70 6.65 -6.52
C VAL A 182 -20.63 6.64 -5.42
N ALA A 183 -20.58 7.66 -4.55
CA ALA A 183 -19.62 7.69 -3.46
C ALA A 183 -19.77 6.51 -2.49
N HIS A 184 -21.01 6.09 -2.19
CA HIS A 184 -21.30 4.92 -1.38
C HIS A 184 -20.80 3.62 -2.03
N GLU A 185 -21.07 3.42 -3.32
CA GLU A 185 -20.61 2.24 -4.06
C GLU A 185 -19.08 2.15 -4.10
N ARG A 186 -18.39 3.30 -4.27
CA ARG A 186 -16.91 3.33 -4.24
C ARG A 186 -16.35 3.02 -2.85
N LEU A 187 -17.03 3.47 -1.80
CA LEU A 187 -16.63 3.18 -0.42
C LEU A 187 -16.81 1.69 -0.08
N GLU A 188 -17.93 1.09 -0.49
CA GLU A 188 -18.17 -0.35 -0.29
C GLU A 188 -17.12 -1.19 -1.04
N ALA A 189 -16.79 -0.83 -2.29
CA ALA A 189 -15.72 -1.48 -3.02
C ALA A 189 -14.36 -1.38 -2.31
N LEU A 190 -14.04 -0.21 -1.75
CA LEU A 190 -12.81 -0.01 -0.98
C LEU A 190 -12.81 -0.80 0.33
N GLU A 191 -13.93 -0.88 1.05
CA GLU A 191 -14.08 -1.67 2.28
C GLU A 191 -13.82 -3.17 2.00
N ASN A 192 -14.38 -3.71 0.93
CA ASN A 192 -14.17 -5.10 0.51
C ASN A 192 -12.70 -5.37 0.12
N ALA A 193 -12.07 -4.43 -0.58
CA ALA A 193 -10.65 -4.51 -0.95
C ALA A 193 -9.76 -4.50 0.30
N ILE A 194 -10.03 -3.62 1.26
CA ILE A 194 -9.30 -3.53 2.54
C ILE A 194 -9.41 -4.85 3.31
N GLU A 195 -10.61 -5.42 3.44
CA GLU A 195 -10.81 -6.68 4.15
C GLU A 195 -10.01 -7.82 3.50
N SER A 196 -10.03 -7.91 2.17
CA SER A 196 -9.25 -8.91 1.43
C SER A 196 -7.74 -8.75 1.68
N ILE A 197 -7.26 -7.50 1.69
CA ILE A 197 -5.85 -7.18 1.97
C ILE A 197 -5.48 -7.51 3.42
N GLU A 198 -6.30 -7.17 4.41
CA GLU A 198 -6.08 -7.50 5.83
C GLU A 198 -5.94 -9.01 6.04
N ASN A 199 -6.86 -9.79 5.44
CA ASN A 199 -6.83 -11.24 5.51
C ASN A 199 -5.56 -11.82 4.86
N GLY A 200 -5.15 -11.28 3.70
CA GLY A 200 -3.91 -11.63 3.04
C GLY A 200 -2.67 -11.33 3.90
N LEU A 201 -2.60 -10.11 4.46
CA LEU A 201 -1.51 -9.66 5.33
C LEU A 201 -1.37 -10.52 6.58
N GLU A 202 -2.50 -10.86 7.21
CA GLU A 202 -2.52 -11.73 8.37
C GLU A 202 -1.99 -13.14 8.03
N SER A 203 -2.37 -13.68 6.87
CA SER A 203 -1.84 -14.95 6.39
C SER A 203 -0.34 -14.89 6.11
N VAL A 204 0.16 -13.80 5.53
CA VAL A 204 1.59 -13.59 5.25
C VAL A 204 2.37 -13.44 6.56
N PHE A 205 1.87 -12.65 7.51
CA PHE A 205 2.47 -12.45 8.83
C PHE A 205 2.70 -13.79 9.56
N ARG A 206 1.64 -14.62 9.67
CA ARG A 206 1.75 -15.93 10.31
C ARG A 206 2.79 -16.84 9.64
N ARG A 207 2.90 -16.80 8.31
CA ARG A 207 3.90 -17.57 7.56
C ARG A 207 5.30 -17.07 7.83
N MET A 208 5.53 -15.76 7.84
CA MET A 208 6.85 -15.18 8.15
C MET A 208 7.31 -15.50 9.57
N VAL A 209 6.41 -15.45 10.56
CA VAL A 209 6.72 -15.85 11.95
C VAL A 209 7.15 -17.32 12.00
N LYS A 210 6.43 -18.21 11.32
CA LYS A 210 6.79 -19.64 11.24
C LYS A 210 8.13 -19.85 10.55
N SER A 211 8.38 -19.18 9.42
CA SER A 211 9.66 -19.27 8.70
C SER A 211 10.81 -18.80 9.58
N ARG A 212 10.65 -17.69 10.31
CA ARG A 212 11.65 -17.20 11.27
C ARG A 212 11.91 -18.20 12.40
N ALA A 213 10.87 -18.80 12.98
CA ALA A 213 11.04 -19.82 14.01
C ALA A 213 11.83 -21.03 13.49
N CYS A 214 11.56 -21.46 12.25
CA CYS A 214 12.33 -22.53 11.61
C CYS A 214 13.80 -22.14 11.42
N LEU A 215 14.07 -20.91 10.95
CA LEU A 215 15.44 -20.38 10.81
C LEU A 215 16.21 -20.35 12.14
N LEU A 216 15.56 -19.88 13.21
CA LEU A 216 16.16 -19.86 14.54
C LEU A 216 16.49 -21.28 15.03
N ASN A 217 15.56 -22.22 14.85
CA ASN A 217 15.78 -23.61 15.24
C ASN A 217 16.97 -24.24 14.50
N MET A 218 17.17 -23.89 13.22
CA MET A 218 18.32 -24.33 12.44
C MET A 218 19.65 -23.74 12.89
N MET A 219 19.66 -22.56 13.51
CA MET A 219 20.88 -21.98 14.10
C MET A 219 21.25 -22.59 15.44
N THR A 220 20.25 -23.10 16.17
CA THR A 220 20.43 -23.63 17.52
C THR A 220 20.70 -25.14 17.54
N GLN A 221 20.57 -25.84 16.41
CA GLN A 221 20.94 -27.25 16.22
C GLN A 221 22.36 -27.38 15.70
#